data_AF-A0A673JU46-F1
#
_entry.id   AF-A0A673JU46-F1
#
_cell.length_a   1.000
_cell.length_b   1.000
_cell.length_c   1.000
_cell.angle_alpha   90.00
_cell.angle_beta   90.00
_cell.angle_gamma   90.00
#
_symmetry.space_group_name_H-M   'P 1'
#
loop_
_entity.id
_entity.type
_entity.pdbx_description
1 polymer ?
#
loop_
_entity_poly.entity_id
_entity_poly.type
_entity_poly.pdbx_seq_one_letter_code
_entity_poly.pdbx_strand_id
1 'polypeptide(L)'
;FPSYGSFISTLNHKRESGSHSLSSPLLLPAVKQVRELPPICPDVRQKHRISIDVLPPEVKARFVSEPIIPIRTKTAKEFQDDVERATISGDWKQVLDFYLTTFDSFLELNGAFKKEANAPFNTIEDSGINIKFVNIVYDALLHTPADTQKSVLKGIINSLLREWKGPRTKDDLRAYFVLVQNPQYTSPATYVIYAHLLRQIASLAEADHHFLMHWFKKLPQKRFKQLVERLQLFITTRLFPAKPDELPPMAKCSWWIPSATKVLSLLNAANSISSPPIIPFTDLYNLTLDHIDFMEDYHTWQAHGNSNRFTFCQFPFILSTVVKKAIIQRDSEQQMISMARQTLVDKVSRRQRVDMSLLFLNIKVRRLQLVSDSLDELSRKRADLKKKLKVTFVGEAGLDMGGLTKEWFLLLIRQIFHTDYGMFTYVKESQCHWFSSWKCDNYSEFRLVGAVSFHFPAVYTV
;
A
#
# COMPACT_ATOMS: atom_id res chain seq x y z
N PHE A 1 6.97 -9.01 -6.13
CA PHE A 1 7.44 -7.63 -5.95
C PHE A 1 6.87 -7.09 -4.64
N PRO A 2 7.57 -7.16 -3.49
CA PRO A 2 6.94 -6.81 -2.22
C PRO A 2 7.30 -5.38 -1.78
N SER A 3 6.28 -4.54 -1.68
CA SER A 3 6.27 -3.38 -0.78
C SER A 3 5.28 -3.65 0.35
N TYR A 4 5.78 -4.27 1.42
CA TYR A 4 5.24 -4.15 2.78
C TYR A 4 6.35 -3.48 3.59
N GLY A 5 6.31 -2.15 3.64
CA GLY A 5 7.24 -1.35 4.42
C GLY A 5 7.01 -1.58 5.90
N SER A 6 7.76 -2.52 6.50
CA SER A 6 8.14 -2.53 7.93
C SER A 6 9.09 -3.68 8.32
N PHE A 7 9.43 -4.62 7.42
CA PHE A 7 10.23 -5.81 7.77
C PHE A 7 11.67 -5.79 7.24
N ILE A 8 12.55 -4.94 7.79
CA ILE A 8 14.01 -5.20 7.82
C ILE A 8 14.59 -4.66 9.14
N SER A 9 14.95 -5.55 10.07
CA SER A 9 16.07 -5.27 10.99
C SER A 9 16.80 -6.51 11.55
N THR A 10 16.36 -7.73 11.25
CA THR A 10 16.93 -8.97 11.81
C THR A 10 17.21 -10.02 10.74
N LEU A 11 18.19 -9.77 9.86
CA LEU A 11 18.89 -10.81 9.07
C LEU A 11 20.15 -10.19 8.46
N ASN A 12 21.12 -9.83 9.31
CA ASN A 12 22.51 -9.60 8.94
C ASN A 12 23.36 -9.69 10.21
N HIS A 13 23.61 -10.93 10.63
CA HIS A 13 24.75 -11.32 11.45
C HIS A 13 24.97 -12.82 11.27
N LYS A 14 25.80 -13.21 10.30
CA LYS A 14 26.59 -14.44 10.36
C LYS A 14 27.71 -14.38 9.31
N ARG A 15 28.92 -14.72 9.76
CA ARG A 15 30.25 -14.70 9.10
C ARG A 15 30.86 -13.30 8.99
N GLU A 16 32.03 -12.98 9.52
CA GLU A 16 33.24 -13.77 9.82
C GLU A 16 33.98 -13.22 11.06
N SER A 17 34.67 -14.13 11.76
CA SER A 17 35.60 -13.89 12.85
C SER A 17 37.04 -14.04 12.35
N GLY A 18 37.93 -13.09 12.66
CA GLY A 18 39.37 -13.17 12.35
C GLY A 18 40.18 -11.98 12.86
N SER A 19 40.56 -12.04 14.14
CA SER A 19 41.75 -11.48 14.83
C SER A 19 42.74 -10.51 14.12
N HIS A 20 43.03 -9.33 14.72
CA HIS A 20 44.30 -8.99 15.43
C HIS A 20 44.53 -7.45 15.65
N SER A 21 44.47 -7.05 16.94
CA SER A 21 45.38 -6.18 17.73
C SER A 21 46.20 -4.99 17.14
N LEU A 22 46.03 -3.81 17.79
CA LEU A 22 47.03 -2.96 18.53
C LEU A 22 47.21 -1.46 18.17
N SER A 23 47.09 -0.65 19.23
CA SER A 23 47.89 0.53 19.65
C SER A 23 47.53 1.99 19.24
N SER A 24 47.83 2.90 20.18
CA SER A 24 47.17 4.19 20.52
C SER A 24 48.04 5.43 20.16
N PRO A 25 47.91 6.64 20.79
CA PRO A 25 47.36 7.86 20.17
C PRO A 25 48.33 9.07 20.16
N LEU A 26 47.97 10.19 19.50
CA LEU A 26 48.64 11.50 19.69
C LEU A 26 47.64 12.67 19.66
N LEU A 27 47.89 13.66 20.54
CA LEU A 27 47.04 14.78 20.98
C LEU A 27 47.29 16.11 20.22
N LEU A 28 46.20 16.81 19.85
CA LEU A 28 45.82 18.27 19.95
C LEU A 28 46.80 19.41 19.49
N PRO A 29 46.36 20.66 19.16
CA PRO A 29 45.15 21.38 19.63
C PRO A 29 44.36 22.25 18.60
N ALA A 30 43.32 22.90 19.14
CA ALA A 30 42.16 23.54 18.51
C ALA A 30 42.37 24.93 17.85
N VAL A 31 41.40 25.37 17.01
CA VAL A 31 40.51 26.55 17.24
C VAL A 31 39.66 26.92 15.98
N LYS A 32 38.39 27.25 16.26
CA LYS A 32 37.38 28.06 15.53
C LYS A 32 36.28 27.39 14.68
N GLN A 33 35.06 27.67 15.15
CA GLN A 33 33.74 27.17 14.78
C GLN A 33 33.25 27.66 13.42
N VAL A 34 32.74 26.74 12.60
CA VAL A 34 31.69 27.01 11.60
C VAL A 34 30.51 26.11 11.95
N ARG A 35 29.32 26.69 11.99
CA ARG A 35 28.07 26.05 12.39
C ARG A 35 27.60 25.14 11.25
N GLU A 36 27.92 23.84 11.34
CA GLU A 36 27.38 22.81 10.44
C GLU A 36 25.92 22.45 10.82
N LEU A 37 25.07 22.35 9.81
CA LEU A 37 23.73 21.74 9.89
C LEU A 37 23.89 20.21 10.01
N PRO A 38 23.05 19.51 10.78
CA PRO A 38 23.34 18.13 11.14
C PRO A 38 23.21 17.15 9.96
N PRO A 39 24.13 16.18 9.83
CA PRO A 39 24.07 15.11 8.85
C PRO A 39 22.99 14.07 9.22
N ILE A 40 22.45 13.41 8.20
CA ILE A 40 21.55 12.25 8.34
C ILE A 40 22.35 11.12 9.02
N CYS A 41 21.96 10.77 10.24
CA CYS A 41 22.66 9.79 11.07
C CYS A 41 22.22 8.35 10.72
N PRO A 42 23.13 7.44 10.33
CA PRO A 42 22.88 6.02 10.23
C PRO A 42 23.36 5.33 11.52
N ASP A 43 22.59 5.38 12.60
CA ASP A 43 22.83 4.58 13.80
C ASP A 43 21.54 4.41 14.63
N VAL A 44 20.80 3.34 14.34
CA VAL A 44 19.79 2.80 15.27
C VAL A 44 20.18 1.36 15.54
N ARG A 45 21.14 1.14 16.43
CA ARG A 45 21.34 -0.16 17.07
C ARG A 45 21.97 0.00 18.46
N GLN A 46 21.31 -0.63 19.44
CA GLN A 46 21.71 -0.88 20.82
C GLN A 46 21.41 0.21 21.88
N LYS A 47 20.36 0.00 22.68
CA LYS A 47 20.45 -0.51 24.08
C LYS A 47 19.15 -0.20 24.84
N HIS A 48 18.45 -1.27 25.23
CA HIS A 48 17.95 -1.47 26.60
C HIS A 48 17.77 -2.98 26.78
N ARG A 49 18.87 -3.65 27.17
CA ARG A 49 18.80 -4.96 27.83
C ARG A 49 18.42 -4.65 29.27
N ILE A 50 17.17 -4.92 29.63
CA ILE A 50 16.76 -4.97 31.03
C ILE A 50 17.23 -6.34 31.56
N SER A 51 17.89 -6.30 32.71
CA SER A 51 18.40 -7.45 33.45
C SER A 51 17.26 -8.40 33.84
N ILE A 52 17.54 -9.69 33.75
CA ILE A 52 16.70 -10.75 34.30
C ILE A 52 17.02 -10.77 35.80
N ASP A 53 16.18 -10.12 36.59
CA ASP A 53 16.11 -10.36 38.04
C ASP A 53 14.88 -11.22 38.35
N VAL A 54 15.14 -12.20 39.20
CA VAL A 54 14.29 -13.31 39.63
C VAL A 54 12.95 -12.82 40.17
N LEU A 55 11.83 -13.30 39.60
CA LEU A 55 10.48 -13.13 40.15
C LEU A 55 10.07 -14.37 40.98
N PRO A 56 9.30 -14.21 42.07
CA PRO A 56 8.94 -15.30 42.99
C PRO A 56 7.85 -16.24 42.42
N PRO A 57 7.65 -17.43 43.00
CA PRO A 57 6.72 -18.43 42.47
C PRO A 57 5.25 -18.04 42.74
N GLU A 58 4.46 -18.15 41.67
CA GLU A 58 3.05 -18.56 41.65
C GLU A 58 2.04 -17.83 42.56
N VAL A 59 1.42 -16.79 42.00
CA VAL A 59 -0.01 -16.54 42.24
C VAL A 59 -0.73 -16.99 40.98
N LYS A 60 -1.37 -18.16 41.03
CA LYS A 60 -2.27 -18.66 39.98
C LYS A 60 -3.34 -17.60 39.71
N ALA A 61 -3.14 -16.81 38.66
CA ALA A 61 -4.19 -15.97 38.10
C ALA A 61 -5.34 -16.89 37.68
N ARG A 62 -6.56 -16.57 38.14
CA ARG A 62 -7.77 -17.28 37.73
C ARG A 62 -7.85 -17.18 36.20
N PHE A 63 -7.77 -18.32 35.52
CA PHE A 63 -8.07 -18.40 34.10
C PHE A 63 -9.46 -17.81 33.89
N VAL A 64 -9.54 -16.70 33.16
CA VAL A 64 -10.83 -16.22 32.64
C VAL A 64 -11.26 -17.30 31.65
N SER A 65 -12.27 -18.09 32.03
CA SER A 65 -12.86 -19.08 31.14
C SER A 65 -13.36 -18.37 29.89
N GLU A 66 -12.90 -18.81 28.71
CA GLU A 66 -13.39 -18.33 27.42
C GLU A 66 -14.93 -18.44 27.38
N PRO A 67 -15.64 -17.43 26.87
CA PRO A 67 -17.09 -17.47 26.81
C PRO A 67 -17.54 -18.66 25.94
N ILE A 68 -18.44 -19.49 26.47
CA ILE A 68 -18.99 -20.63 25.73
C ILE A 68 -19.85 -20.10 24.58
N ILE A 69 -19.48 -20.46 23.35
CA ILE A 69 -20.21 -20.04 22.15
C ILE A 69 -21.58 -20.76 22.12
N PRO A 70 -22.70 -20.04 21.95
CA PRO A 70 -24.02 -20.63 21.80
C PRO A 70 -24.04 -21.62 20.63
N ILE A 71 -24.54 -22.83 20.88
CA ILE A 71 -24.69 -23.83 19.81
C ILE A 71 -25.91 -23.46 18.99
N ARG A 72 -25.70 -23.02 17.74
CA ARG A 72 -26.76 -22.82 16.76
C ARG A 72 -26.72 -23.98 15.75
N THR A 73 -27.83 -24.67 15.58
CA THR A 73 -27.93 -25.83 14.68
C THR A 73 -28.54 -25.50 13.32
N LYS A 74 -29.06 -24.27 13.15
CA LYS A 74 -29.79 -23.88 11.95
C LYS A 74 -28.89 -23.95 10.72
N THR A 75 -29.25 -24.81 9.78
CA THR A 75 -28.47 -25.02 8.56
C THR A 75 -28.78 -23.97 7.50
N ALA A 76 -27.90 -23.84 6.52
CA ALA A 76 -28.12 -22.96 5.37
C ALA A 76 -29.40 -23.29 4.59
N LYS A 77 -29.75 -24.59 4.50
CA LYS A 77 -30.95 -25.05 3.82
C LYS A 77 -32.21 -24.67 4.60
N GLU A 78 -32.23 -24.93 5.90
CA GLU A 78 -33.36 -24.56 6.76
C GLU A 78 -33.61 -23.04 6.74
N PHE A 79 -32.56 -22.23 6.81
CA PHE A 79 -32.70 -20.79 6.69
C PHE A 79 -33.28 -20.37 5.33
N GLN A 80 -32.84 -20.99 4.23
CA GLN A 80 -33.37 -20.70 2.91
C GLN A 80 -34.85 -21.11 2.80
N ASP A 81 -35.22 -22.29 3.31
CA ASP A 81 -36.61 -22.74 3.34
C ASP A 81 -37.49 -21.77 4.15
N ASP A 82 -36.99 -21.20 5.24
CA ASP A 82 -37.71 -20.18 6.03
C ASP A 82 -37.92 -18.88 5.24
N VAL A 83 -36.90 -18.43 4.48
CA VAL A 83 -36.99 -17.24 3.64
C VAL A 83 -37.98 -17.46 2.49
N GLU A 84 -37.95 -18.62 1.85
CA GLU A 84 -38.88 -18.98 0.78
C GLU A 84 -40.32 -19.03 1.30
N ARG A 85 -40.55 -19.67 2.46
CA ARG A 85 -41.87 -19.68 3.12
C ARG A 85 -42.33 -18.28 3.47
N ALA A 86 -41.48 -17.44 4.06
CA ALA A 86 -41.81 -16.05 4.40
C ALA A 86 -42.14 -15.20 3.16
N THR A 87 -41.45 -15.46 2.04
CA THR A 87 -41.70 -14.76 0.77
C THR A 87 -43.08 -15.13 0.20
N ILE A 88 -43.49 -16.39 0.34
CA ILE A 88 -44.80 -16.87 -0.13
C ILE A 88 -45.94 -16.44 0.82
N SER A 89 -45.74 -16.57 2.13
CA SER A 89 -46.78 -16.31 3.13
C SER A 89 -46.91 -14.84 3.54
N GLY A 90 -45.85 -14.05 3.34
CA GLY A 90 -45.73 -12.69 3.87
C GLY A 90 -45.38 -12.61 5.36
N ASP A 91 -45.30 -13.74 6.08
CA ASP A 91 -44.91 -13.78 7.50
C ASP A 91 -43.39 -13.92 7.66
N TRP A 92 -42.75 -12.80 8.00
CA TRP A 92 -41.31 -12.72 8.19
C TRP A 92 -40.84 -12.99 9.62
N LYS A 93 -41.72 -13.39 10.54
CA LYS A 93 -41.39 -13.49 11.97
C LYS A 93 -40.20 -14.42 12.26
N GLN A 94 -40.17 -15.61 11.64
CA GLN A 94 -39.07 -16.58 11.84
C GLN A 94 -37.73 -16.06 11.31
N VAL A 95 -37.76 -15.39 10.15
CA VAL A 95 -36.56 -14.81 9.53
C VAL A 95 -36.07 -13.60 10.34
N LEU A 96 -36.99 -12.76 10.80
CA LEU A 96 -36.69 -11.61 11.67
C LEU A 96 -36.07 -12.06 12.99
N ASP A 97 -36.64 -13.06 13.66
CA ASP A 97 -36.12 -13.60 14.92
C ASP A 97 -34.69 -14.15 14.76
N PHE A 98 -34.42 -14.84 13.64
CA PHE A 98 -33.07 -15.28 13.29
C PHE A 98 -32.09 -14.10 13.17
N TYR A 99 -32.45 -13.05 12.43
CA TYR A 99 -31.60 -11.87 12.26
C TYR A 99 -31.38 -11.12 13.57
N LEU A 100 -32.43 -10.90 14.36
CA LEU A 100 -32.36 -10.22 15.66
C LEU A 100 -31.41 -10.97 16.60
N THR A 101 -31.55 -12.28 16.65
CA THR A 101 -30.72 -13.12 17.51
C THR A 101 -29.26 -13.14 17.03
N THR A 102 -29.05 -13.38 15.74
CA THR A 102 -27.70 -13.53 15.16
C THR A 102 -26.87 -12.25 15.30
N PHE A 103 -27.47 -11.08 15.08
CA PHE A 103 -26.77 -9.79 15.07
C PHE A 103 -26.86 -9.04 16.42
N ASP A 104 -27.36 -9.66 17.50
CA ASP A 104 -27.41 -9.02 18.82
C ASP A 104 -26.01 -8.80 19.43
N SER A 105 -25.09 -9.73 19.20
CA SER A 105 -23.74 -9.67 19.75
C SER A 105 -22.73 -10.44 18.90
N PHE A 106 -21.44 -10.18 19.13
CA PHE A 106 -20.35 -10.95 18.50
C PHE A 106 -20.40 -12.43 18.88
N LEU A 107 -20.87 -12.75 20.09
CA LEU A 107 -21.02 -14.13 20.55
C LEU A 107 -22.05 -14.89 19.71
N GLU A 108 -23.21 -14.27 19.45
CA GLU A 108 -24.27 -14.84 18.62
C GLU A 108 -23.89 -14.94 17.15
N LEU A 109 -23.16 -13.95 16.62
CA LEU A 109 -22.57 -13.99 15.28
C LEU A 109 -21.66 -15.21 15.10
N ASN A 110 -20.78 -15.45 16.06
CA ASN A 110 -19.92 -16.63 16.04
C ASN A 110 -20.72 -17.92 16.22
N GLY A 111 -21.71 -17.94 17.11
CA GLY A 111 -22.61 -19.09 17.28
C GLY A 111 -23.33 -19.47 16.00
N ALA A 112 -23.79 -18.49 15.22
CA ALA A 112 -24.53 -18.71 13.98
C ALA A 112 -23.65 -19.15 12.80
N PHE A 113 -22.43 -18.59 12.67
CA PHE A 113 -21.64 -18.75 11.44
C PHE A 113 -20.38 -19.62 11.58
N LYS A 114 -19.95 -19.98 12.79
CA LYS A 114 -18.80 -20.86 12.98
C LYS A 114 -19.17 -22.31 12.61
N LYS A 115 -18.31 -22.99 11.85
CA LYS A 115 -18.52 -24.38 11.38
C LYS A 115 -18.66 -25.36 12.55
N GLU A 116 -17.83 -25.19 13.57
CA GLU A 116 -17.84 -25.97 14.81
C GLU A 116 -17.71 -25.02 15.99
N ALA A 117 -18.73 -24.96 16.85
CA ALA A 117 -18.83 -23.96 17.93
C ALA A 117 -17.59 -23.94 18.85
N ASN A 118 -17.07 -25.12 19.22
CA ASN A 118 -16.01 -25.26 20.22
C ASN A 118 -14.63 -25.60 19.65
N ALA A 119 -14.47 -25.67 18.33
CA ALA A 119 -13.17 -25.98 17.73
C ALA A 119 -12.24 -24.74 17.76
N PRO A 120 -10.95 -24.92 18.12
CA PRO A 120 -9.99 -23.82 18.16
C PRO A 120 -9.50 -23.49 16.73
N PHE A 121 -10.25 -22.66 16.00
CA PHE A 121 -9.85 -22.17 14.67
C PHE A 121 -8.84 -21.02 14.71
N ASN A 122 -7.80 -21.11 15.55
CA ASN A 122 -6.85 -19.99 15.77
C ASN A 122 -5.75 -19.93 14.70
N THR A 123 -6.07 -20.28 13.46
CA THR A 123 -5.12 -20.36 12.34
C THR A 123 -5.39 -19.27 11.30
N ILE A 124 -4.33 -18.91 10.57
CA ILE A 124 -4.45 -18.04 9.40
C ILE A 124 -5.11 -18.76 8.22
N GLU A 125 -5.09 -20.10 8.20
CA GLU A 125 -5.52 -20.91 7.05
C GLU A 125 -7.04 -21.05 6.94
N ASP A 126 -7.72 -21.19 8.08
CA ASP A 126 -9.18 -21.28 8.17
C ASP A 126 -9.69 -20.36 9.28
N SER A 127 -10.60 -19.47 8.92
CA SER A 127 -11.31 -18.63 9.87
C SER A 127 -12.30 -19.42 10.71
N GLY A 128 -12.65 -20.65 10.31
CA GLY A 128 -13.69 -21.45 10.94
C GLY A 128 -15.11 -20.96 10.64
N ILE A 129 -15.26 -19.92 9.80
CA ILE A 129 -16.57 -19.38 9.41
C ILE A 129 -17.11 -20.13 8.18
N ASN A 130 -18.39 -20.48 8.22
CA ASN A 130 -19.12 -20.99 7.09
C ASN A 130 -19.48 -19.85 6.12
N ILE A 131 -18.52 -19.49 5.26
CA ILE A 131 -18.66 -18.41 4.27
C ILE A 131 -19.87 -18.63 3.35
N LYS A 132 -20.20 -19.89 3.01
CA LYS A 132 -21.38 -20.21 2.19
C LYS A 132 -22.66 -19.81 2.90
N PHE A 133 -22.77 -20.09 4.20
CA PHE A 133 -23.95 -19.71 4.98
C PHE A 133 -24.06 -18.19 5.16
N VAL A 134 -22.93 -17.51 5.46
CA VAL A 134 -22.87 -16.04 5.52
C VAL A 134 -23.37 -15.41 4.21
N ASN A 135 -22.94 -15.95 3.07
CA ASN A 135 -23.34 -15.48 1.75
C ASN A 135 -24.86 -15.60 1.52
N ILE A 136 -25.45 -16.74 1.89
CA ILE A 136 -26.90 -16.98 1.77
C ILE A 136 -27.68 -16.01 2.65
N VAL A 137 -27.27 -15.85 3.91
CA VAL A 137 -27.91 -14.92 4.86
C VAL A 137 -27.83 -13.48 4.37
N TYR A 138 -26.69 -13.06 3.80
CA TYR A 138 -26.58 -11.70 3.26
C TYR A 138 -27.30 -11.49 1.93
N ASP A 139 -27.39 -12.50 1.06
CA ASP A 139 -28.16 -12.39 -0.18
C ASP A 139 -29.66 -12.29 0.10
N ALA A 140 -30.17 -13.01 1.10
CA ALA A 140 -31.55 -12.91 1.54
C ALA A 140 -31.87 -11.53 2.16
N LEU A 141 -30.94 -10.94 2.90
CA LEU A 141 -31.16 -9.73 3.70
C LEU A 141 -31.74 -8.56 2.89
N LEU A 142 -31.24 -8.32 1.67
CA LEU A 142 -31.70 -7.22 0.83
C LEU A 142 -33.15 -7.39 0.34
N HIS A 143 -33.66 -8.62 0.33
CA HIS A 143 -35.02 -8.96 -0.09
C HIS A 143 -36.01 -9.01 1.08
N THR A 144 -35.53 -8.85 2.32
CA THR A 144 -36.38 -8.79 3.51
C THR A 144 -37.05 -7.42 3.67
N PRO A 145 -38.16 -7.32 4.45
CA PRO A 145 -38.81 -6.05 4.76
C PRO A 145 -37.84 -5.02 5.38
N ALA A 146 -38.11 -3.74 5.13
CA ALA A 146 -37.27 -2.64 5.61
C ALA A 146 -37.06 -2.65 7.14
N ASP A 147 -38.04 -3.11 7.91
CA ASP A 147 -37.93 -3.19 9.37
C ASP A 147 -36.97 -4.29 9.83
N THR A 148 -36.89 -5.40 9.11
CA THR A 148 -35.87 -6.45 9.32
C THR A 148 -34.49 -5.90 9.01
N GLN A 149 -34.33 -5.22 7.88
CA GLN A 149 -33.09 -4.58 7.49
C GLN A 149 -32.60 -3.56 8.53
N LYS A 150 -33.50 -2.70 9.03
CA LYS A 150 -33.18 -1.73 10.11
C LYS A 150 -32.82 -2.43 11.42
N SER A 151 -33.51 -3.52 11.75
CA SER A 151 -33.25 -4.30 12.97
C SER A 151 -31.86 -4.91 12.97
N VAL A 152 -31.39 -5.44 11.83
CA VAL A 152 -30.01 -5.91 11.67
C VAL A 152 -29.01 -4.80 11.91
N LEU A 153 -29.20 -3.63 11.28
CA LEU A 153 -28.31 -2.48 11.47
C LEU A 153 -28.29 -2.01 12.94
N LYS A 154 -29.44 -2.00 13.62
CA LYS A 154 -29.54 -1.69 15.05
C LYS A 154 -28.76 -2.70 15.91
N GLY A 155 -28.88 -4.00 15.62
CA GLY A 155 -28.10 -5.04 16.29
C GLY A 155 -26.60 -4.85 16.12
N ILE A 156 -26.15 -4.51 14.91
CA ILE A 156 -24.75 -4.21 14.62
C ILE A 156 -24.29 -2.96 15.39
N ILE A 157 -25.08 -1.88 15.42
CA ILE A 157 -24.75 -0.69 16.21
C ILE A 157 -24.58 -1.07 17.69
N ASN A 158 -25.54 -1.79 18.26
CA ASN A 158 -25.48 -2.22 19.65
C ASN A 158 -24.23 -3.07 19.92
N SER A 159 -23.90 -4.00 19.02
CA SER A 159 -22.70 -4.83 19.10
C SER A 159 -21.41 -4.01 19.07
N LEU A 160 -21.33 -2.99 18.22
CA LEU A 160 -20.16 -2.12 18.08
C LEU A 160 -20.04 -1.08 19.20
N LEU A 161 -21.16 -0.66 19.82
CA LEU A 161 -21.20 0.32 20.91
C LEU A 161 -20.92 -0.28 22.28
N ARG A 162 -21.13 -1.59 22.49
CA ARG A 162 -20.77 -2.26 23.76
C ARG A 162 -19.27 -2.02 24.01
N GLU A 163 -18.95 -1.19 25.01
CA GLU A 163 -17.57 -0.84 25.35
C GLU A 163 -16.75 -2.11 25.61
N TRP A 164 -15.74 -2.35 24.79
CA TRP A 164 -14.88 -3.50 24.93
C TRP A 164 -13.90 -3.30 26.09
N LYS A 165 -14.12 -4.01 27.20
CA LYS A 165 -13.32 -3.90 28.44
C LYS A 165 -12.31 -5.04 28.64
N GLY A 166 -12.03 -5.86 27.63
CA GLY A 166 -11.15 -7.04 27.72
C GLY A 166 -10.06 -7.14 26.65
N PRO A 167 -9.24 -8.21 26.66
CA PRO A 167 -8.37 -8.55 25.53
C PRO A 167 -9.22 -9.03 24.35
N ARG A 168 -8.95 -8.53 23.14
CA ARG A 168 -9.64 -8.99 21.91
C ARG A 168 -9.32 -10.47 21.66
N THR A 169 -10.34 -11.24 21.35
CA THR A 169 -10.28 -12.67 21.02
C THR A 169 -10.28 -12.89 19.51
N LYS A 170 -9.98 -14.11 19.06
CA LYS A 170 -10.09 -14.47 17.63
C LYS A 170 -11.54 -14.56 17.17
N ASP A 171 -12.50 -14.77 18.06
CA ASP A 171 -13.93 -14.71 17.75
C ASP A 171 -14.37 -13.28 17.42
N ASP A 172 -13.76 -12.25 18.02
CA ASP A 172 -14.03 -10.86 17.64
C ASP A 172 -13.57 -10.57 16.20
N LEU A 173 -12.40 -11.11 15.81
CA LEU A 173 -11.92 -10.99 14.42
C LEU A 173 -12.88 -11.66 13.43
N ARG A 174 -13.44 -12.81 13.79
CA ARG A 174 -14.46 -13.48 12.97
C ARG A 174 -15.73 -12.65 12.85
N ALA A 175 -16.18 -12.04 13.95
CA ALA A 175 -17.32 -11.13 13.92
C ALA A 175 -17.04 -9.93 12.99
N TYR A 176 -15.87 -9.29 13.08
CA TYR A 176 -15.47 -8.23 12.14
C TYR A 176 -15.42 -8.71 10.69
N PHE A 177 -14.86 -9.90 10.46
CA PHE A 177 -14.77 -10.52 9.14
C PHE A 177 -16.16 -10.78 8.53
N VAL A 178 -17.14 -11.20 9.33
CA VAL A 178 -18.53 -11.37 8.88
C VAL A 178 -19.17 -10.00 8.63
N LEU A 179 -19.13 -9.11 9.62
CA LEU A 179 -19.83 -7.82 9.58
C LEU A 179 -19.40 -6.93 8.41
N VAL A 180 -18.10 -6.87 8.08
CA VAL A 180 -17.59 -6.00 7.01
C VAL A 180 -18.20 -6.37 5.64
N GLN A 181 -18.67 -7.60 5.49
CA GLN A 181 -19.28 -8.10 4.25
C GLN A 181 -20.75 -7.70 4.08
N ASN A 182 -21.42 -7.12 5.09
CA ASN A 182 -22.85 -6.77 5.04
C ASN A 182 -23.20 -5.87 3.82
N PRO A 183 -24.11 -6.31 2.92
CA PRO A 183 -24.44 -5.58 1.69
C PRO A 183 -25.19 -4.27 1.89
N GLN A 184 -25.80 -4.05 3.06
CA GLN A 184 -26.52 -2.81 3.38
C GLN A 184 -25.61 -1.57 3.36
N TYR A 185 -24.30 -1.76 3.56
CA TYR A 185 -23.28 -0.71 3.52
C TYR A 185 -23.05 -0.08 2.13
N THR A 186 -23.83 -0.47 1.12
CA THR A 186 -23.82 0.18 -0.20
C THR A 186 -24.63 1.49 -0.19
N SER A 187 -25.51 1.68 0.79
CA SER A 187 -26.35 2.88 0.91
C SER A 187 -25.71 3.94 1.82
N PRO A 188 -25.65 5.23 1.41
CA PRO A 188 -25.13 6.33 2.23
C PRO A 188 -25.76 6.45 3.61
N ALA A 189 -27.04 6.09 3.75
CA ALA A 189 -27.77 6.10 5.01
C ALA A 189 -27.15 5.20 6.10
N THR A 190 -26.31 4.23 5.70
CA THR A 190 -25.66 3.28 6.60
C THR A 190 -24.18 3.59 6.86
N TYR A 191 -23.63 4.62 6.21
CA TYR A 191 -22.20 4.90 6.22
C TYR A 191 -21.64 5.27 7.59
N VAL A 192 -22.44 5.85 8.48
CA VAL A 192 -22.01 6.11 9.86
C VAL A 192 -21.66 4.80 10.57
N ILE A 193 -22.53 3.80 10.44
CA ILE A 193 -22.33 2.45 11.01
C ILE A 193 -21.09 1.82 10.38
N TYR A 194 -21.00 1.89 9.06
CA TYR A 194 -19.88 1.29 8.33
C TYR A 194 -18.55 1.94 8.71
N ALA A 195 -18.50 3.26 8.82
CA ALA A 195 -17.32 3.99 9.25
C ALA A 195 -16.85 3.49 10.63
N HIS A 196 -17.74 3.39 11.61
CA HIS A 196 -17.38 2.92 12.94
C HIS A 196 -16.83 1.49 12.93
N LEU A 197 -17.41 0.59 12.13
CA LEU A 197 -16.88 -0.76 11.92
C LEU A 197 -15.47 -0.71 11.31
N LEU A 198 -15.28 0.06 10.23
CA LEU A 198 -13.99 0.20 9.55
C LEU A 198 -12.91 0.77 10.48
N ARG A 199 -13.28 1.71 11.36
CA ARG A 199 -12.36 2.27 12.36
C ARG A 199 -11.88 1.21 13.34
N GLN A 200 -12.79 0.36 13.84
CA GLN A 200 -12.42 -0.75 14.72
C GLN A 200 -11.45 -1.71 14.02
N ILE A 201 -11.75 -2.11 12.79
CA ILE A 201 -10.88 -2.99 11.98
C ILE A 201 -9.52 -2.33 11.71
N ALA A 202 -9.50 -1.06 11.32
CA ALA A 202 -8.26 -0.32 11.07
C ALA A 202 -7.38 -0.18 12.32
N SER A 203 -7.98 -0.15 13.52
CA SER A 203 -7.29 -0.07 14.82
C SER A 203 -6.84 -1.41 15.41
N LEU A 204 -7.06 -2.52 14.71
CA LEU A 204 -6.56 -3.84 15.14
C LEU A 204 -5.02 -3.87 15.11
N ALA A 205 -4.44 -4.76 15.91
CA ALA A 205 -2.99 -4.97 15.90
C ALA A 205 -2.53 -5.59 14.57
N GLU A 206 -1.26 -5.41 14.20
CA GLU A 206 -0.71 -5.95 12.94
C GLU A 206 -0.87 -7.48 12.86
N ALA A 207 -0.71 -8.19 13.98
CA ALA A 207 -0.93 -9.62 14.06
C ALA A 207 -2.37 -10.00 13.64
N ASP A 208 -3.37 -9.23 14.05
CA ASP A 208 -4.78 -9.48 13.72
C ASP A 208 -5.11 -9.10 12.26
N HIS A 209 -4.49 -8.04 11.75
CA HIS A 209 -4.55 -7.71 10.31
C HIS A 209 -4.02 -8.86 9.44
N HIS A 210 -2.98 -9.57 9.91
CA HIS A 210 -2.44 -10.73 9.21
C HIS A 210 -3.48 -11.86 9.10
N PHE A 211 -4.23 -12.17 10.17
CA PHE A 211 -5.34 -13.14 10.11
C PHE A 211 -6.42 -12.70 9.11
N LEU A 212 -6.90 -11.45 9.23
CA LEU A 212 -7.95 -10.93 8.35
C LEU A 212 -7.54 -10.99 6.87
N MET A 213 -6.30 -10.60 6.55
CA MET A 213 -5.75 -10.71 5.19
C MET A 213 -5.85 -12.15 4.65
N HIS A 214 -5.39 -13.14 5.42
CA HIS A 214 -5.44 -14.53 4.99
C HIS A 214 -6.87 -15.08 4.87
N TRP A 215 -7.78 -14.63 5.73
CA TRP A 215 -9.20 -15.00 5.64
C TRP A 215 -9.89 -14.33 4.44
N PHE A 216 -9.60 -13.06 4.15
CA PHE A 216 -10.11 -12.38 2.95
C PHE A 216 -9.64 -13.06 1.66
N LYS A 217 -8.40 -13.60 1.65
CA LYS A 217 -7.89 -14.38 0.50
C LYS A 217 -8.76 -15.59 0.17
N LYS A 218 -9.49 -16.14 1.14
CA LYS A 218 -10.36 -17.31 0.96
C LYS A 218 -11.78 -16.95 0.48
N LEU A 219 -12.11 -15.67 0.36
CA LEU A 219 -13.42 -15.26 -0.15
C LEU A 219 -13.56 -15.61 -1.65
N PRO A 220 -14.77 -16.00 -2.10
CA PRO A 220 -15.04 -16.13 -3.52
C PRO A 220 -14.79 -14.80 -4.26
N GLN A 221 -14.22 -14.87 -5.47
CA GLN A 221 -13.86 -13.70 -6.27
C GLN A 221 -14.99 -12.66 -6.36
N LYS A 222 -16.23 -13.10 -6.62
CA LYS A 222 -17.41 -12.21 -6.69
C LYS A 222 -17.62 -11.42 -5.39
N ARG A 223 -17.51 -12.07 -4.22
CA ARG A 223 -17.70 -11.44 -2.91
C ARG A 223 -16.55 -10.50 -2.56
N PHE A 224 -15.33 -10.94 -2.87
CA PHE A 224 -14.15 -10.11 -2.68
C PHE A 224 -14.24 -8.81 -3.49
N LYS A 225 -14.64 -8.92 -4.78
CA LYS A 225 -14.86 -7.76 -5.65
C LYS A 225 -15.94 -6.81 -5.11
N GLN A 226 -17.11 -7.35 -4.74
CA GLN A 226 -18.20 -6.55 -4.16
C GLN A 226 -17.77 -5.79 -2.88
N LEU A 227 -16.90 -6.38 -2.06
CA LEU A 227 -16.37 -5.73 -0.86
C LEU A 227 -15.40 -4.60 -1.21
N VAL A 228 -14.52 -4.81 -2.19
CA VAL A 228 -13.63 -3.77 -2.72
C VAL A 228 -14.42 -2.59 -3.29
N GLU A 229 -15.40 -2.87 -4.15
CA GLU A 229 -16.27 -1.86 -4.77
C GLU A 229 -17.03 -1.04 -3.71
N ARG A 230 -17.48 -1.69 -2.64
CA ARG A 230 -18.18 -1.02 -1.54
C ARG A 230 -17.28 -0.05 -0.76
N LEU A 231 -16.04 -0.45 -0.46
CA LEU A 231 -15.07 0.42 0.19
C LEU A 231 -14.69 1.61 -0.71
N GLN A 232 -14.52 1.37 -2.02
CA GLN A 232 -14.26 2.43 -2.98
C GLN A 232 -15.44 3.39 -3.09
N LEU A 233 -16.67 2.89 -3.19
CA LEU A 233 -17.89 3.70 -3.21
C LEU A 233 -18.02 4.54 -1.94
N PHE A 234 -17.76 3.94 -0.77
CA PHE A 234 -17.74 4.66 0.50
C PHE A 234 -16.73 5.82 0.49
N ILE A 235 -15.50 5.59 0.00
CA ILE A 235 -14.47 6.64 -0.11
C ILE A 235 -14.92 7.72 -1.11
N THR A 236 -15.41 7.33 -2.28
CA THR A 236 -15.86 8.24 -3.35
C THR A 236 -17.00 9.13 -2.89
N THR A 237 -18.08 8.55 -2.37
CA THR A 237 -19.23 9.32 -1.88
C THR A 237 -18.83 10.20 -0.69
N ARG A 238 -17.84 9.79 0.12
CA ARG A 238 -17.36 10.63 1.22
C ARG A 238 -16.57 11.85 0.74
N LEU A 239 -15.79 11.70 -0.32
CA LEU A 239 -15.05 12.82 -0.95
C LEU A 239 -15.99 13.72 -1.75
N PHE A 240 -16.94 13.14 -2.46
CA PHE A 240 -17.85 13.80 -3.38
C PHE A 240 -19.31 13.42 -3.07
N PRO A 241 -19.88 13.92 -1.97
CA PRO A 241 -21.27 13.64 -1.63
C PRO A 241 -22.22 14.30 -2.63
N ALA A 242 -23.33 13.63 -2.97
CA ALA A 242 -24.32 14.16 -3.90
C ALA A 242 -25.02 15.42 -3.33
N LYS A 243 -25.22 15.46 -2.00
CA LYS A 243 -25.74 16.60 -1.27
C LYS A 243 -24.83 16.90 -0.07
N PRO A 244 -24.45 18.17 0.20
CA PRO A 244 -23.55 18.52 1.29
C PRO A 244 -24.01 18.03 2.67
N ASP A 245 -25.33 18.02 2.91
CA ASP A 245 -25.92 17.69 4.21
C ASP A 245 -26.26 16.19 4.39
N GLU A 246 -26.03 15.36 3.37
CA GLU A 246 -26.34 13.92 3.44
C GLU A 246 -25.41 13.19 4.41
N LEU A 247 -24.17 13.67 4.56
CA LEU A 247 -23.16 13.08 5.41
C LEU A 247 -22.67 14.07 6.48
N PRO A 248 -22.21 13.58 7.65
CA PRO A 248 -21.66 14.44 8.68
C PRO A 248 -20.50 15.33 8.17
N PRO A 249 -20.31 16.55 8.70
CA PRO A 249 -19.23 17.43 8.24
C PRO A 249 -17.84 16.79 8.30
N MET A 250 -16.98 17.07 7.31
CA MET A 250 -15.64 16.45 7.20
C MET A 250 -14.79 16.64 8.47
N ALA A 251 -14.85 17.82 9.09
CA ALA A 251 -14.08 18.16 10.29
C ALA A 251 -14.33 17.21 11.47
N LYS A 252 -15.56 16.68 11.63
CA LYS A 252 -15.91 15.78 12.74
C LYS A 252 -15.62 14.30 12.44
N CYS A 253 -15.41 13.97 11.18
CA CYS A 253 -15.33 12.61 10.67
C CYS A 253 -14.13 12.41 9.73
N SER A 254 -13.03 13.12 10.00
CA SER A 254 -11.78 13.05 9.23
C SER A 254 -11.16 11.65 9.21
N TRP A 255 -11.51 10.80 10.17
CA TRP A 255 -11.05 9.42 10.30
C TRP A 255 -11.77 8.43 9.36
N TRP A 256 -12.84 8.80 8.68
CA TRP A 256 -13.62 7.89 7.81
C TRP A 256 -12.79 7.36 6.63
N ILE A 257 -12.25 8.26 5.82
CA ILE A 257 -11.44 7.92 4.64
C ILE A 257 -10.17 7.15 5.03
N PRO A 258 -9.38 7.57 6.05
CA PRO A 258 -8.22 6.81 6.51
C PRO A 258 -8.56 5.39 6.95
N SER A 259 -9.65 5.21 7.71
CA SER A 259 -10.07 3.89 8.18
C SER A 259 -10.47 2.98 7.01
N ALA A 260 -11.29 3.48 6.08
CA ALA A 260 -11.69 2.73 4.90
C ALA A 260 -10.50 2.36 4.00
N THR A 261 -9.57 3.30 3.77
CA THR A 261 -8.37 3.07 2.96
C THR A 261 -7.45 2.03 3.62
N LYS A 262 -7.32 2.06 4.96
CA LYS A 262 -6.56 1.04 5.70
C LYS A 262 -7.20 -0.34 5.57
N VAL A 263 -8.51 -0.47 5.68
CA VAL A 263 -9.20 -1.77 5.48
C VAL A 263 -9.06 -2.23 4.02
N LEU A 264 -9.20 -1.33 3.05
CA LEU A 264 -8.97 -1.64 1.64
C LEU A 264 -7.52 -2.10 1.38
N SER A 265 -6.54 -1.57 2.12
CA SER A 265 -5.16 -2.04 2.05
C SER A 265 -4.99 -3.49 2.52
N LEU A 266 -5.84 -3.98 3.44
CA LEU A 266 -5.86 -5.39 3.84
C LEU A 266 -6.39 -6.29 2.72
N LEU A 267 -7.37 -5.80 1.95
CA LEU A 267 -7.85 -6.51 0.76
C LEU A 267 -6.77 -6.51 -0.34
N ASN A 268 -6.12 -5.38 -0.61
CA ASN A 268 -4.99 -5.36 -1.53
C ASN A 268 -3.88 -6.34 -1.11
N ALA A 269 -3.63 -6.46 0.20
CA ALA A 269 -2.73 -7.47 0.77
C ALA A 269 -3.15 -8.88 0.41
N ALA A 270 -4.41 -9.22 0.70
CA ALA A 270 -5.01 -10.51 0.43
C ALA A 270 -4.95 -10.87 -1.07
N ASN A 271 -5.20 -9.88 -1.92
CA ASN A 271 -5.11 -10.02 -3.38
C ASN A 271 -3.66 -10.32 -3.82
N SER A 272 -2.69 -9.62 -3.25
CA SER A 272 -1.26 -9.73 -3.60
C SER A 272 -0.62 -11.03 -3.14
N ILE A 273 -1.04 -11.58 -1.99
CA ILE A 273 -0.56 -12.88 -1.50
C ILE A 273 -1.27 -14.08 -2.16
N SER A 274 -2.29 -13.82 -2.99
CA SER A 274 -2.93 -14.84 -3.81
C SER A 274 -2.16 -15.05 -5.10
N SER A 275 -2.02 -16.31 -5.53
CA SER A 275 -1.43 -16.67 -6.81
C SER A 275 -2.34 -17.67 -7.51
N PRO A 276 -3.07 -17.29 -8.58
CA PRO A 276 -3.15 -15.94 -9.15
C PRO A 276 -3.84 -14.91 -8.22
N PRO A 277 -3.72 -13.59 -8.49
CA PRO A 277 -4.50 -12.56 -7.80
C PRO A 277 -6.01 -12.84 -7.89
N ILE A 278 -6.75 -12.52 -6.83
CA ILE A 278 -8.20 -12.75 -6.72
C ILE A 278 -8.96 -11.89 -7.74
N ILE A 279 -8.56 -10.62 -7.87
CA ILE A 279 -9.06 -9.66 -8.84
C ILE A 279 -7.88 -8.93 -9.53
N PRO A 280 -8.08 -8.38 -10.73
CA PRO A 280 -7.10 -7.51 -11.37
C PRO A 280 -6.75 -6.30 -10.48
N PHE A 281 -5.49 -5.87 -10.46
CA PHE A 281 -5.07 -4.69 -9.68
C PHE A 281 -5.73 -3.39 -10.14
N THR A 282 -6.21 -3.34 -11.38
CA THR A 282 -6.99 -2.22 -11.92
C THR A 282 -8.33 -2.03 -11.20
N ASP A 283 -8.93 -3.12 -10.70
CA ASP A 283 -10.20 -3.05 -9.95
C ASP A 283 -10.01 -2.40 -8.57
N LEU A 284 -8.76 -2.26 -8.08
CA LEU A 284 -8.44 -1.57 -6.84
C LEU A 284 -8.26 -0.05 -7.03
N TYR A 285 -8.19 0.45 -8.27
CA TYR A 285 -8.06 1.87 -8.55
C TYR A 285 -9.36 2.60 -8.28
N ASN A 286 -9.28 3.71 -7.56
CA ASN A 286 -10.39 4.64 -7.42
C ASN A 286 -10.16 5.84 -8.35
N LEU A 287 -10.75 5.79 -9.54
CA LEU A 287 -10.59 6.84 -10.56
C LEU A 287 -11.15 8.20 -10.13
N THR A 288 -12.05 8.25 -9.13
CA THR A 288 -12.55 9.54 -8.62
C THR A 288 -11.47 10.34 -7.90
N LEU A 289 -10.38 9.68 -7.47
CA LEU A 289 -9.20 10.36 -6.93
C LEU A 289 -8.44 11.15 -7.99
N ASP A 290 -8.68 10.94 -9.29
CA ASP A 290 -8.09 11.76 -10.35
C ASP A 290 -8.62 13.21 -10.32
N HIS A 291 -9.74 13.45 -9.62
CA HIS A 291 -10.36 14.77 -9.46
C HIS A 291 -9.97 15.51 -8.18
N ILE A 292 -9.19 14.89 -7.29
CA ILE A 292 -8.65 15.60 -6.10
C ILE A 292 -7.36 16.33 -6.48
N ASP A 293 -6.95 17.28 -5.66
CA ASP A 293 -5.60 17.85 -5.73
C ASP A 293 -4.57 16.84 -5.21
N PHE A 294 -4.24 15.86 -6.05
CA PHE A 294 -3.25 14.82 -5.72
C PHE A 294 -1.84 15.40 -5.63
N MET A 295 -1.60 16.62 -6.12
CA MET A 295 -0.32 17.29 -5.99
C MET A 295 -0.13 17.86 -4.59
N GLU A 296 -1.17 18.45 -4.01
CA GLU A 296 -1.19 18.85 -2.59
C GLU A 296 -1.09 17.63 -1.66
N ASP A 297 -1.77 16.52 -1.98
CA ASP A 297 -1.63 15.25 -1.24
C ASP A 297 -0.19 14.74 -1.27
N TYR A 298 0.45 14.78 -2.44
CA TYR A 298 1.85 14.41 -2.63
C TYR A 298 2.82 15.34 -1.88
N HIS A 299 2.62 16.67 -1.92
CA HIS A 299 3.45 17.60 -1.15
C HIS A 299 3.29 17.40 0.35
N THR A 300 2.06 17.16 0.81
CA THR A 300 1.78 16.81 2.21
C THR A 300 2.53 15.53 2.60
N TRP A 301 2.48 14.50 1.75
CA TRP A 301 3.16 13.22 1.97
C TRP A 301 4.69 13.38 2.04
N GLN A 302 5.29 14.13 1.11
CA GLN A 302 6.73 14.38 1.10
C GLN A 302 7.21 15.22 2.28
N ALA A 303 6.52 16.32 2.58
CA ALA A 303 6.92 17.23 3.66
C ALA A 303 6.82 16.56 5.04
N HIS A 304 5.90 15.61 5.19
CA HIS A 304 5.57 15.01 6.46
C HIS A 304 5.83 13.51 6.48
N GLY A 305 6.99 13.07 5.96
CA GLY A 305 7.37 11.64 5.81
C GLY A 305 7.24 10.76 7.07
N ASN A 306 7.01 11.35 8.25
CA ASN A 306 6.74 10.67 9.53
C ASN A 306 5.48 11.17 10.28
N SER A 307 4.60 11.97 9.67
CA SER A 307 3.38 12.40 10.36
C SER A 307 2.29 11.32 10.33
N ASN A 308 1.47 11.32 11.37
CA ASN A 308 0.21 10.55 11.41
C ASN A 308 -0.87 11.11 10.49
N ARG A 309 -0.55 12.09 9.61
CA ARG A 309 -1.52 12.66 8.67
C ARG A 309 -1.71 11.69 7.52
N PHE A 310 -2.98 11.39 7.24
CA PHE A 310 -3.37 10.56 6.11
C PHE A 310 -3.11 11.28 4.79
N THR A 311 -2.55 10.55 3.83
CA THR A 311 -2.45 10.94 2.42
C THR A 311 -2.70 9.72 1.53
N PHE A 312 -3.29 9.90 0.36
CA PHE A 312 -3.49 8.79 -0.58
C PHE A 312 -2.18 8.26 -1.14
N CYS A 313 -1.14 9.09 -1.20
CA CYS A 313 0.22 8.70 -1.59
C CYS A 313 0.81 7.57 -0.71
N GLN A 314 0.35 7.40 0.54
CA GLN A 314 0.72 6.27 1.40
C GLN A 314 0.14 4.93 0.91
N PHE A 315 -0.87 4.96 0.04
CA PHE A 315 -1.60 3.80 -0.45
C PHE A 315 -1.61 3.73 -1.99
N PRO A 316 -0.45 3.54 -2.67
CA PRO A 316 -0.36 3.64 -4.13
C PRO A 316 -1.30 2.70 -4.89
N PHE A 317 -1.72 1.58 -4.30
CA PHE A 317 -2.61 0.62 -4.98
C PHE A 317 -3.97 1.24 -5.36
N ILE A 318 -4.44 2.29 -4.67
CA ILE A 318 -5.73 2.94 -4.94
C ILE A 318 -5.63 3.98 -6.05
N LEU A 319 -4.43 4.48 -6.34
CA LEU A 319 -4.20 5.55 -7.32
C LEU A 319 -4.20 4.97 -8.74
N SER A 320 -4.82 5.70 -9.67
CA SER A 320 -4.78 5.37 -11.09
C SER A 320 -3.35 5.47 -11.65
N THR A 321 -3.15 4.89 -12.85
CA THR A 321 -1.88 5.05 -13.59
C THR A 321 -1.62 6.50 -13.98
N VAL A 322 -2.67 7.29 -14.24
CA VAL A 322 -2.59 8.71 -14.58
C VAL A 322 -2.00 9.50 -13.42
N VAL A 323 -2.56 9.34 -12.21
CA VAL A 323 -2.07 10.02 -11.00
C VAL A 323 -0.66 9.57 -10.64
N LYS A 324 -0.38 8.26 -10.68
CA LYS A 324 0.99 7.73 -10.43
C LYS A 324 2.02 8.33 -11.38
N LYS A 325 1.70 8.40 -12.68
CA LYS A 325 2.57 9.01 -13.68
C LYS A 325 2.82 10.49 -13.34
N ALA A 326 1.77 11.24 -13.03
CA ALA A 326 1.88 12.66 -12.69
C ALA A 326 2.75 12.90 -11.44
N ILE A 327 2.56 12.09 -10.39
CA ILE A 327 3.38 12.14 -9.18
C ILE A 327 4.86 11.85 -9.48
N ILE A 328 5.15 10.75 -10.18
CA ILE A 328 6.53 10.37 -10.54
C ILE A 328 7.19 11.44 -11.40
N GLN A 329 6.45 11.99 -12.36
CA GLN A 329 6.93 13.07 -13.22
C GLN A 329 7.27 14.30 -12.39
N ARG A 330 6.38 14.74 -11.49
CA ARG A 330 6.65 15.91 -10.65
C ARG A 330 7.82 15.70 -9.71
N ASP A 331 7.92 14.53 -9.05
CA ASP A 331 9.04 14.20 -8.17
C ASP A 331 10.37 14.30 -8.93
N SER A 332 10.41 13.77 -10.16
CA SER A 332 11.60 13.86 -11.01
C SER A 332 11.98 15.31 -11.33
N GLU A 333 11.01 16.16 -11.66
CA GLU A 333 11.22 17.59 -11.94
C GLU A 333 11.72 18.34 -10.70
N GLN A 334 11.14 18.08 -9.54
CA GLN A 334 11.55 18.67 -8.27
C GLN A 334 12.97 18.25 -7.88
N GLN A 335 13.30 16.97 -8.04
CA GLN A 335 14.67 16.49 -7.81
C GLN A 335 15.67 17.13 -8.78
N MET A 336 15.31 17.31 -10.06
CA MET A 336 16.13 18.03 -11.03
C MET A 336 16.41 19.47 -10.60
N ILE A 337 15.37 20.21 -10.22
CA ILE A 337 15.50 21.60 -9.76
C ILE A 337 16.33 21.68 -8.48
N SER A 338 16.06 20.78 -7.52
CA SER A 338 16.78 20.74 -6.25
C SER A 338 18.28 20.47 -6.45
N MET A 339 18.63 19.50 -7.28
CA MET A 339 20.03 19.16 -7.58
C MET A 339 20.78 20.32 -8.26
N ALA A 340 20.12 20.98 -9.23
CA ALA A 340 20.67 22.15 -9.90
C ALA A 340 20.88 23.32 -8.93
N ARG A 341 19.89 23.60 -8.06
CA ARG A 341 19.96 24.64 -7.03
C ARG A 341 21.08 24.36 -6.03
N GLN A 342 21.21 23.12 -5.54
CA GLN A 342 22.26 22.75 -4.59
C GLN A 342 23.65 23.00 -5.20
N THR A 343 23.86 22.55 -6.45
CA THR A 343 25.13 22.77 -7.16
C THR A 343 25.44 24.27 -7.30
N LEU A 344 24.43 25.08 -7.62
CA LEU A 344 24.57 26.54 -7.73
C LEU A 344 24.98 27.16 -6.39
N VAL A 345 24.27 26.83 -5.31
CA VAL A 345 24.56 27.32 -3.95
C VAL A 345 25.97 26.92 -3.52
N ASP A 346 26.39 25.68 -3.79
CA ASP A 346 27.73 25.19 -3.47
C ASP A 346 28.83 25.96 -4.22
N LYS A 347 28.63 26.28 -5.50
CA LYS A 347 29.61 27.09 -6.25
C LYS A 347 29.65 28.55 -5.79
N VAL A 348 28.49 29.14 -5.51
CA VAL A 348 28.37 30.53 -5.04
C VAL A 348 29.01 30.69 -3.66
N SER A 349 28.74 29.77 -2.73
CA SER A 349 29.35 29.79 -1.39
C SER A 349 30.87 29.67 -1.42
N ARG A 350 31.42 28.93 -2.40
CA ARG A 350 32.87 28.82 -2.66
C ARG A 350 33.45 30.00 -3.47
N ARG A 351 32.65 31.04 -3.76
CA ARG A 351 33.03 32.21 -4.58
C ARG A 351 33.62 31.85 -5.96
N GLN A 352 33.18 30.73 -6.53
CA GLN A 352 33.63 30.29 -7.85
C GLN A 352 32.81 30.99 -8.94
N ARG A 353 33.41 31.15 -10.13
CA ARG A 353 32.65 31.61 -11.30
C ARG A 353 31.55 30.60 -11.63
N VAL A 354 30.33 31.10 -11.74
CA VAL A 354 29.13 30.32 -12.07
C VAL A 354 28.95 30.36 -13.59
N ASP A 355 28.86 29.18 -14.19
CA ASP A 355 28.45 28.99 -15.58
C ASP A 355 27.11 28.25 -15.57
N MET A 356 26.12 28.76 -16.32
CA MET A 356 24.78 28.19 -16.40
C MET A 356 24.76 26.74 -16.91
N SER A 357 25.83 26.28 -17.58
CA SER A 357 25.98 24.87 -17.95
C SER A 357 25.92 23.92 -16.74
N LEU A 358 26.31 24.36 -15.54
CA LEU A 358 26.35 23.52 -14.33
C LEU A 358 24.97 23.08 -13.82
N LEU A 359 23.90 23.74 -14.27
CA LEU A 359 22.51 23.43 -13.91
C LEU A 359 21.98 22.19 -14.66
N PHE A 360 22.69 21.75 -15.70
CA PHE A 360 22.29 20.66 -16.57
C PHE A 360 23.30 19.51 -16.51
N LEU A 361 22.82 18.30 -16.79
CA LEU A 361 23.67 17.18 -17.16
C LEU A 361 23.97 17.33 -18.66
N ASN A 362 25.09 17.95 -18.99
CA ASN A 362 25.49 18.09 -20.40
C ASN A 362 26.21 16.82 -20.85
N ILE A 363 25.74 16.17 -21.91
CA ILE A 363 26.37 15.00 -22.53
C ILE A 363 26.89 15.41 -23.90
N LYS A 364 28.20 15.25 -24.12
CA LYS A 364 28.85 15.55 -25.39
C LYS A 364 29.30 14.26 -26.07
N VAL A 365 28.75 13.97 -27.25
CA VAL A 365 28.90 12.67 -27.92
C VAL A 365 29.17 12.82 -29.42
N ARG A 366 29.92 11.88 -29.99
CA ARG A 366 30.10 11.75 -31.45
C ARG A 366 29.11 10.74 -32.00
N ARG A 367 28.50 11.02 -33.16
CA ARG A 367 27.55 10.10 -33.80
C ARG A 367 28.12 8.69 -34.02
N LEU A 368 29.40 8.62 -34.42
CA LEU A 368 30.09 7.36 -34.70
C LEU A 368 30.49 6.57 -33.44
N GLN A 369 30.54 7.22 -32.27
CA GLN A 369 30.96 6.64 -30.99
C GLN A 369 29.89 6.84 -29.93
N LEU A 370 28.62 6.71 -30.33
CA LEU A 370 27.48 7.10 -29.52
C LEU A 370 27.42 6.37 -28.17
N VAL A 371 27.53 5.04 -28.19
CA VAL A 371 27.43 4.22 -26.97
C VAL A 371 28.61 4.44 -26.03
N SER A 372 29.83 4.40 -26.55
CA SER A 372 31.06 4.58 -25.77
C SER A 372 31.15 5.99 -25.17
N ASP A 373 30.88 7.04 -25.96
CA ASP A 373 30.91 8.42 -25.46
C ASP A 373 29.82 8.64 -24.40
N SER A 374 28.63 8.04 -24.59
CA SER A 374 27.54 8.12 -23.61
C SER A 374 27.90 7.44 -22.29
N LEU A 375 28.54 6.28 -22.35
CA LEU A 375 29.08 5.57 -21.18
C LEU A 375 30.09 6.42 -20.43
N ASP A 376 31.06 6.98 -21.15
CA ASP A 376 32.14 7.77 -20.55
C ASP A 376 31.61 9.07 -19.93
N GLU A 377 30.63 9.73 -20.57
CA GLU A 377 30.02 10.95 -20.04
C GLU A 377 29.18 10.67 -18.79
N LEU A 378 28.32 9.65 -18.81
CA LEU A 378 27.46 9.30 -17.67
C LEU A 378 28.25 8.73 -16.50
N SER A 379 29.30 7.97 -16.77
CA SER A 379 30.16 7.40 -15.72
C SER A 379 30.98 8.47 -15.00
N ARG A 380 31.48 9.49 -15.72
CA ARG A 380 32.19 10.64 -15.13
C ARG A 380 31.27 11.59 -14.37
N LYS A 381 30.00 11.72 -14.78
CA LYS A 381 29.04 12.69 -14.25
C LYS A 381 27.99 12.07 -13.31
N ARG A 382 28.37 11.04 -12.55
CA ARG A 382 27.47 10.30 -11.64
C ARG A 382 26.70 11.19 -10.64
N ALA A 383 27.34 12.22 -10.11
CA ALA A 383 26.70 13.15 -9.16
C ALA A 383 25.60 14.01 -9.81
N ASP A 384 25.67 14.19 -11.13
CA ASP A 384 24.79 15.08 -11.90
C ASP A 384 23.67 14.33 -12.62
N LEU A 385 23.57 12.99 -12.46
CA LEU A 385 22.58 12.15 -13.14
C LEU A 385 21.12 12.51 -12.85
N LYS A 386 20.87 13.30 -11.81
CA LYS A 386 19.54 13.81 -11.49
C LYS A 386 19.30 15.22 -12.01
N LYS A 387 20.19 15.83 -12.78
CA LYS A 387 19.97 17.14 -13.41
C LYS A 387 19.29 16.97 -14.76
N LYS A 388 18.68 18.05 -15.25
CA LYS A 388 18.06 18.04 -16.59
C LYS A 388 19.12 17.77 -17.65
N LEU A 389 18.89 16.75 -18.47
CA LEU A 389 19.78 16.33 -19.56
C LEU A 389 19.79 17.38 -20.68
N LYS A 390 20.98 17.62 -21.22
CA LYS A 390 21.22 18.34 -22.47
C LYS A 390 22.26 17.61 -23.30
N VAL A 391 22.01 17.44 -24.59
CA VAL A 391 22.94 16.72 -25.48
C VAL A 391 23.57 17.68 -26.49
N THR A 392 24.84 17.45 -26.80
CA THR A 392 25.56 18.14 -27.87
C THR A 392 26.32 17.13 -28.72
N PHE A 393 26.06 17.12 -30.03
CA PHE A 393 26.85 16.34 -30.97
C PHE A 393 28.14 17.09 -31.33
N VAL A 394 29.28 16.40 -31.26
CA VAL A 394 30.59 17.01 -31.54
C VAL A 394 30.66 17.45 -33.00
N GLY A 395 30.97 18.74 -33.22
CA GLY A 395 31.11 19.31 -34.56
C GLY A 395 29.79 19.80 -35.16
N GLU A 396 28.67 19.70 -34.44
CA GLU A 396 27.36 20.16 -34.90
C GLU A 396 26.93 21.43 -34.17
N ALA A 397 26.45 22.40 -34.92
CA ALA A 397 25.84 23.60 -34.36
C ALA A 397 24.40 23.29 -33.92
N GLY A 398 24.09 23.48 -32.65
CA GLY A 398 22.72 23.28 -32.15
C GLY A 398 22.60 23.55 -30.65
N LEU A 399 21.54 24.25 -30.27
CA LEU A 399 21.14 24.41 -28.87
C LEU A 399 20.06 23.37 -28.55
N ASP A 400 20.31 22.53 -27.55
CA ASP A 400 19.35 21.50 -27.17
C ASP A 400 18.17 22.09 -26.39
N MET A 401 17.02 22.18 -27.08
CA MET A 401 15.71 22.48 -26.50
C MET A 401 14.86 21.22 -26.32
N GLY A 402 15.48 20.04 -26.32
CA GLY A 402 14.87 18.71 -26.21
C GLY A 402 15.01 17.86 -27.47
N GLY A 403 15.20 18.50 -28.63
CA GLY A 403 15.33 17.80 -29.92
C GLY A 403 16.58 16.92 -30.01
N LEU A 404 17.74 17.44 -29.60
CA LEU A 404 18.99 16.67 -29.64
C LEU A 404 18.99 15.57 -28.58
N THR A 405 18.41 15.83 -27.41
CA THR A 405 18.19 14.81 -26.38
C THR A 405 17.32 13.66 -26.91
N LYS A 406 16.20 13.97 -27.58
CA LYS A 406 15.31 12.96 -28.17
C LYS A 406 16.02 12.15 -29.26
N GLU A 407 16.76 12.82 -30.13
CA GLU A 407 17.54 12.16 -31.18
C GLU A 407 18.60 11.22 -30.60
N TRP A 408 19.42 11.72 -29.67
CA TRP A 408 20.44 10.93 -28.98
C TRP A 408 19.85 9.68 -28.33
N PHE A 409 18.73 9.82 -27.63
CA PHE A 409 18.04 8.71 -27.00
C PHE A 409 17.57 7.66 -28.02
N LEU A 410 16.95 8.10 -29.12
CA LEU A 410 16.46 7.22 -30.19
C LEU A 410 17.62 6.46 -30.85
N LEU A 411 18.72 7.13 -31.16
CA LEU A 411 19.90 6.49 -31.75
C LEU A 411 20.52 5.48 -30.78
N LEU A 412 20.61 5.83 -29.50
CA LEU A 412 21.22 4.98 -28.47
C LEU A 412 20.40 3.69 -28.27
N ILE A 413 19.08 3.81 -28.13
CA ILE A 413 18.20 2.63 -28.00
C ILE A 413 18.23 1.77 -29.26
N ARG A 414 18.19 2.36 -30.47
CA ARG A 414 18.27 1.59 -31.71
C ARG A 414 19.57 0.77 -31.80
N GLN A 415 20.70 1.35 -31.39
CA GLN A 415 21.98 0.66 -31.43
C GLN A 415 22.07 -0.45 -30.38
N ILE A 416 21.61 -0.19 -29.15
CA ILE A 416 21.68 -1.16 -28.04
C ILE A 416 20.74 -2.36 -28.24
N PHE A 417 19.54 -2.12 -28.78
CA PHE A 417 18.56 -3.18 -29.04
C PHE A 417 18.76 -3.86 -30.39
N HIS A 418 19.77 -3.45 -31.16
CA HIS A 418 20.13 -4.13 -32.41
C HIS A 418 20.61 -5.55 -32.12
N THR A 419 20.19 -6.52 -32.94
CA THR A 419 20.55 -7.93 -32.77
C THR A 419 22.07 -8.13 -32.76
N ASP A 420 22.79 -7.42 -33.63
CA ASP A 420 24.25 -7.49 -33.71
C ASP A 420 24.98 -6.96 -32.47
N TYR A 421 24.32 -6.11 -31.66
CA TYR A 421 24.89 -5.63 -30.40
C TYR A 421 24.85 -6.72 -29.31
N GLY A 422 23.94 -7.70 -29.44
CA GLY A 422 23.92 -8.91 -28.64
C GLY A 422 23.45 -8.77 -27.19
N MET A 423 22.97 -7.59 -26.76
CA MET A 423 22.49 -7.37 -25.38
C MET A 423 21.05 -7.86 -25.14
N PHE A 424 20.20 -7.78 -26.17
CA PHE A 424 18.79 -8.12 -26.07
C PHE A 424 18.38 -9.05 -27.21
N THR A 425 17.43 -9.93 -26.94
CA THR A 425 16.81 -10.84 -27.90
C THR A 425 15.34 -10.47 -28.03
N TYR A 426 14.88 -10.30 -29.27
CA TYR A 426 13.46 -10.05 -29.53
C TYR A 426 12.65 -11.34 -29.43
N VAL A 427 11.63 -11.35 -28.58
CA VAL A 427 10.71 -12.46 -28.35
C VAL A 427 9.43 -12.17 -29.13
N LYS A 428 9.21 -12.92 -30.22
CA LYS A 428 8.12 -12.67 -31.17
C LYS A 428 6.74 -12.84 -30.54
N GLU A 429 6.59 -13.80 -29.64
CA GLU A 429 5.32 -14.17 -29.00
C GLU A 429 4.79 -13.04 -28.12
N SER A 430 5.69 -12.33 -27.42
CA SER A 430 5.33 -11.25 -26.50
C SER A 430 5.52 -9.85 -27.11
N GLN A 431 6.06 -9.75 -28.33
CA GLN A 431 6.44 -8.49 -28.98
C GLN A 431 7.40 -7.64 -28.11
N CYS A 432 8.20 -8.30 -27.27
CA CYS A 432 9.08 -7.67 -26.29
C CYS A 432 10.55 -8.05 -26.52
N HIS A 433 11.47 -7.24 -25.99
CA HIS A 433 12.88 -7.58 -25.92
C HIS A 433 13.20 -8.17 -24.54
N TRP A 434 13.99 -9.24 -24.51
CA TRP A 434 14.49 -9.88 -23.29
C TRP A 434 16.01 -9.83 -23.22
N PHE A 435 16.59 -9.87 -22.03
CA PHE A 435 18.04 -9.94 -21.86
C PHE A 435 18.60 -11.17 -22.57
N SER A 436 19.67 -11.01 -23.35
CA SER A 436 20.30 -12.17 -24.00
C SER A 436 20.90 -13.11 -22.94
N SER A 437 20.82 -14.41 -23.20
CA SER A 437 21.36 -15.45 -22.30
C SER A 437 22.83 -15.75 -22.56
N TRP A 438 23.45 -15.08 -23.52
CA TRP A 438 24.84 -15.29 -23.90
C TRP A 438 25.76 -14.61 -22.90
N LYS A 439 26.94 -15.19 -22.64
CA LYS A 439 27.94 -14.58 -21.76
C LYS A 439 28.30 -13.20 -22.32
N CYS A 440 27.85 -12.17 -21.63
CA CYS A 440 28.01 -10.80 -22.05
C CYS A 440 28.88 -10.09 -21.02
N ASP A 441 30.10 -9.73 -21.41
CA ASP A 441 31.01 -8.93 -20.59
C ASP A 441 30.60 -7.44 -20.54
N ASN A 442 29.49 -7.07 -21.20
CA ASN A 442 28.99 -5.71 -21.37
C ASN A 442 28.16 -5.21 -20.16
N TYR A 443 28.65 -5.42 -18.94
CA TYR A 443 27.97 -4.97 -17.71
C TYR A 443 27.84 -3.43 -17.64
N SER A 444 28.79 -2.70 -18.24
CA SER A 444 28.76 -1.24 -18.37
C SER A 444 27.55 -0.76 -19.18
N GLU A 445 27.25 -1.45 -20.27
CA GLU A 445 26.21 -1.15 -21.22
C GLU A 445 24.84 -1.45 -20.61
N PHE A 446 24.70 -2.53 -19.84
CA PHE A 446 23.46 -2.76 -19.07
C PHE A 446 23.23 -1.66 -18.03
N ARG A 447 24.30 -1.18 -17.37
CA ARG A 447 24.20 -0.02 -16.47
C ARG A 447 23.81 1.26 -17.22
N LEU A 448 24.32 1.45 -18.44
CA LEU A 448 23.92 2.56 -19.31
C LEU A 448 22.43 2.53 -19.60
N VAL A 449 21.92 1.39 -20.06
CA VAL A 449 20.48 1.21 -20.31
C VAL A 449 19.67 1.56 -19.07
N GLY A 450 20.09 1.08 -17.90
CA GLY A 450 19.45 1.41 -16.62
C GLY A 450 19.46 2.92 -16.31
N ALA A 451 20.61 3.57 -16.43
CA ALA A 451 20.78 5.00 -16.15
C ALA A 451 19.98 5.89 -17.13
N VAL A 452 19.94 5.50 -18.41
CA VAL A 452 19.24 6.22 -19.46
C VAL A 452 17.73 5.99 -19.38
N SER A 453 17.28 4.80 -18.98
CA SER A 453 15.86 4.50 -18.75
C SER A 453 15.26 5.37 -17.63
N PHE A 454 16.06 5.81 -16.66
CA PHE A 454 15.60 6.75 -15.63
C PHE A 454 15.22 8.13 -16.21
N HIS A 455 15.86 8.52 -17.32
CA HIS A 455 15.57 9.78 -18.01
C HIS A 455 14.40 9.66 -19.00
N PHE A 456 13.86 8.45 -19.22
CA PHE A 456 12.78 8.16 -20.17
C PHE A 456 11.50 8.98 -19.95
N PRO A 457 10.99 9.17 -18.72
CA PRO A 457 9.77 9.96 -18.50
C PRO A 457 9.92 11.41 -18.98
N ALA A 458 11.15 11.96 -18.93
CA ALA A 458 11.46 13.33 -19.31
C ALA A 458 11.67 13.53 -20.83
N VAL A 459 11.82 12.47 -21.63
CA VAL A 459 12.13 12.56 -23.07
C VAL A 459 10.89 12.42 -23.97
N TYR A 460 9.82 11.80 -23.47
CA TYR A 460 8.58 11.56 -24.22
C TYR A 460 7.35 12.32 -23.68
N THR A 461 7.56 13.37 -22.89
CA THR A 461 6.51 14.29 -22.39
C THR A 461 6.63 15.70 -22.96
N VAL A 462 6.84 15.81 -24.27
CA VAL A 462 6.49 17.00 -25.07
C VAL A 462 5.54 16.59 -26.17
#